data_AF-A0A7L7W0C6-F1
#
_entry.id   AF-A0A7L7W0C6-F1
#
_cell.length_a   1.000
_cell.length_b   1.000
_cell.length_c   1.000
_cell.angle_alpha   90.00
_cell.angle_beta   90.00
_cell.angle_gamma   90.00
#
_symmetry.space_group_name_H-M   'P 1'
#
loop_
_entity.id
_entity.type
_entity.pdbx_description
1 polymer ?
#
loop_
_entity_poly.entity_id
_entity_poly.type
_entity_poly.pdbx_seq_one_letter_code
_entity_poly.pdbx_strand_id
1 'polypeptide(L)'
;MNDHRIDGGVPQGGQFTSPKHAESPVKLFDRTDGSFFKPSPSSTADHCINFWSNVQIPDEIIRQVEVTYHERRKAEVETDLNQRLADWKQSWLQENPKPRFKVDEWESKFAADQNAFVAQARESLTNERPMKLGLYDSRQLVRAAQMLYHAPDSRRFYDEHIAVRDHEIELFNETLTVEQIQDKYKLFDMHYAMESVFEDNTEKQILEGINSLNRNMTVLSEDVIDSRRDAVL
;
A
#
# COMPACT_ATOMS: atom_id res chain seq x y z
N MET A 1 19.06 -19.64 -35.04
CA MET A 1 20.47 -19.19 -35.10
C MET A 1 20.49 -17.77 -35.62
N ASN A 2 21.31 -16.92 -34.97
CA ASN A 2 21.53 -15.47 -35.17
C ASN A 2 20.41 -14.62 -34.57
N ASP A 3 20.45 -14.13 -33.33
CA ASP A 3 21.56 -13.61 -32.50
C ASP A 3 22.18 -12.33 -33.07
N HIS A 4 21.53 -11.20 -32.76
CA HIS A 4 22.11 -9.86 -32.86
C HIS A 4 22.10 -9.22 -31.48
N ARG A 5 23.19 -9.48 -30.76
CA ARG A 5 23.70 -8.60 -29.70
C ARG A 5 23.96 -7.22 -30.32
N ILE A 6 23.39 -6.18 -29.72
CA ILE A 6 23.83 -4.81 -29.94
C ILE A 6 24.71 -4.43 -28.75
N ASP A 7 25.89 -3.95 -29.10
CA ASP A 7 27.05 -3.67 -28.27
C ASP A 7 26.79 -2.72 -27.10
N GLY A 8 27.55 -2.96 -26.03
CA GLY A 8 27.64 -2.09 -24.87
C GLY A 8 28.31 -0.76 -25.20
N GLY A 9 27.53 0.32 -25.10
CA GLY A 9 28.02 1.68 -25.01
C GLY A 9 28.20 2.09 -23.54
N VAL A 10 29.38 2.61 -23.22
CA VAL A 10 29.72 3.22 -21.92
C VAL A 10 28.78 4.41 -21.65
N PRO A 11 28.15 4.54 -20.45
CA PRO A 11 27.25 5.65 -20.19
C PRO A 11 28.05 6.95 -20.00
N GLN A 12 27.99 7.83 -20.99
CA GLN A 12 28.36 9.24 -20.84
C GLN A 12 27.10 10.08 -20.65
N GLY A 13 27.02 10.77 -19.52
CA GLY A 13 26.03 11.82 -19.27
C GLY A 13 24.75 11.29 -18.65
N GLY A 14 24.40 11.80 -17.47
CA GLY A 14 23.15 11.50 -16.79
C GLY A 14 21.95 11.89 -17.64
N GLN A 15 21.36 10.91 -18.33
CA GLN A 15 20.02 11.01 -18.86
C GLN A 15 19.08 10.49 -17.78
N PHE A 16 18.29 11.39 -17.21
CA PHE A 16 17.07 11.02 -16.49
C PHE A 16 16.27 10.14 -17.43
N THR A 17 16.09 8.86 -17.08
CA THR A 17 15.13 8.00 -17.74
C THR A 17 13.77 8.67 -17.57
N SER A 18 13.19 9.15 -18.67
CA SER A 18 11.79 9.59 -18.67
C SER A 18 10.97 8.48 -18.02
N PRO A 19 10.21 8.76 -16.95
CA PRO A 19 9.30 7.75 -16.43
C PRO A 19 8.39 7.34 -17.58
N LYS A 20 8.34 6.03 -17.86
CA LYS A 20 7.41 5.45 -18.84
C LYS A 20 5.98 5.62 -18.32
N HIS A 21 5.47 6.85 -18.28
CA HIS A 21 4.06 7.11 -18.12
C HIS A 21 3.45 6.93 -19.51
N ALA A 22 2.56 5.94 -19.64
CA ALA A 22 1.78 5.78 -20.86
C ALA A 22 0.94 7.06 -21.06
N GLU A 23 1.19 7.79 -22.16
CA GLU A 23 0.49 9.01 -22.56
C GLU A 23 -0.96 8.74 -23.03
N SER A 24 -1.67 7.84 -22.38
CA SER A 24 -3.09 7.61 -22.67
C SER A 24 -3.92 8.68 -21.94
N PRO A 25 -4.77 9.46 -22.64
CA PRO A 25 -5.67 10.39 -21.99
C PRO A 25 -6.57 9.63 -21.02
N VAL A 26 -6.42 9.92 -19.73
CA VAL A 26 -7.23 9.35 -18.66
C VAL A 26 -8.66 9.87 -18.87
N LYS A 27 -9.55 9.02 -19.39
CA LYS A 27 -10.98 9.34 -19.40
C LYS A 27 -11.42 9.55 -17.93
N LEU A 28 -12.25 10.53 -17.66
CA LEU A 28 -12.82 10.72 -16.32
C LEU A 28 -14.27 10.26 -16.40
N PHE A 29 -14.48 8.98 -16.06
CA PHE A 29 -15.78 8.41 -15.66
C PHE A 29 -16.98 8.62 -16.62
N ASP A 30 -17.14 7.73 -17.60
CA ASP A 30 -18.40 7.60 -18.37
C ASP A 30 -19.33 6.56 -17.71
N ARG A 31 -20.18 6.93 -16.74
CA ARG A 31 -21.27 6.03 -16.31
C ARG A 31 -22.48 6.66 -15.59
N THR A 32 -23.65 6.04 -15.83
CA THR A 32 -25.01 6.40 -15.40
C THR A 32 -25.65 5.34 -14.47
N ASP A 33 -24.85 4.59 -13.70
CA ASP A 33 -25.29 3.39 -12.98
C ASP A 33 -25.95 3.62 -11.62
N GLY A 34 -26.02 4.88 -11.17
CA GLY A 34 -26.70 5.27 -9.93
C GLY A 34 -25.99 4.83 -8.65
N SER A 35 -24.68 4.54 -8.70
CA SER A 35 -23.92 4.22 -7.49
C SER A 35 -23.72 5.47 -6.60
N PHE A 36 -23.85 5.28 -5.27
CA PHE A 36 -23.61 6.35 -4.28
C PHE A 36 -22.13 6.45 -3.84
N PHE A 37 -21.26 5.58 -4.36
CA PHE A 37 -19.84 5.57 -4.04
C PHE A 37 -19.12 6.70 -4.78
N LYS A 38 -18.22 7.41 -4.09
CA LYS A 38 -17.46 8.55 -4.63
C LYS A 38 -15.95 8.37 -4.39
N PRO A 39 -15.11 8.32 -5.45
CA PRO A 39 -15.48 8.29 -6.87
C PRO A 39 -16.23 7.01 -7.25
N SER A 40 -17.07 7.11 -8.27
CA SER A 40 -17.85 5.96 -8.76
C SER A 40 -16.90 4.87 -9.28
N PRO A 41 -17.16 3.59 -8.99
CA PRO A 41 -16.33 2.48 -9.47
C PRO A 41 -16.19 2.52 -11.00
N SER A 42 -15.00 2.17 -11.49
CA SER A 42 -14.76 2.14 -12.94
C SER A 42 -15.65 1.09 -13.61
N SER A 43 -16.05 1.33 -14.86
CA SER A 43 -16.83 0.35 -15.63
C SER A 43 -16.00 -0.84 -16.11
N THR A 44 -14.68 -0.67 -16.25
CA THR A 44 -13.72 -1.69 -16.68
C THR A 44 -12.48 -1.70 -15.80
N ALA A 45 -11.81 -2.85 -15.76
CA ALA A 45 -10.57 -3.08 -15.04
C ALA A 45 -9.44 -2.19 -15.57
N ASP A 46 -9.26 -2.16 -16.89
CA ASP A 46 -8.24 -1.33 -17.55
C ASP A 46 -8.36 0.13 -17.15
N HIS A 47 -9.59 0.63 -17.00
CA HIS A 47 -9.80 2.00 -16.58
C HIS A 47 -9.36 2.24 -15.14
N CYS A 48 -9.79 1.36 -14.23
CA CYS A 48 -9.42 1.41 -12.81
C CYS A 48 -7.90 1.36 -12.64
N ILE A 49 -7.26 0.38 -13.28
CA ILE A 49 -5.82 0.14 -13.24
C ILE A 49 -5.08 1.36 -13.79
N ASN A 50 -5.42 1.82 -14.99
CA ASN A 50 -4.72 2.96 -15.61
C ASN A 50 -4.89 4.24 -14.80
N PHE A 51 -6.06 4.49 -14.23
CA PHE A 51 -6.28 5.68 -13.41
C PHE A 51 -5.39 5.65 -12.15
N TRP A 52 -5.51 4.60 -11.33
CA TRP A 52 -4.84 4.54 -10.03
C TRP A 52 -3.33 4.31 -10.13
N SER A 53 -2.85 3.67 -11.20
CA SER A 53 -1.41 3.54 -11.48
C SER A 53 -0.74 4.89 -11.76
N ASN A 54 -1.49 5.85 -12.33
CA ASN A 54 -0.94 7.13 -12.77
C ASN A 54 -1.28 8.30 -11.84
N VAL A 55 -2.31 8.17 -11.00
CA VAL A 55 -2.68 9.25 -10.08
C VAL A 55 -1.52 9.59 -9.13
N GLN A 56 -1.31 10.90 -8.94
CA GLN A 56 -0.37 11.40 -7.95
C GLN A 56 -1.01 11.31 -6.58
N ILE A 57 -0.37 10.59 -5.66
CA ILE A 57 -0.81 10.47 -4.28
C ILE A 57 -0.05 11.52 -3.45
N PRO A 58 -0.74 12.47 -2.80
CA PRO A 58 -0.11 13.44 -1.92
C PRO A 58 0.69 12.77 -0.79
N ASP A 59 1.85 13.31 -0.47
CA ASP A 59 2.72 12.76 0.59
C ASP A 59 2.07 12.79 1.98
N GLU A 60 1.08 13.66 2.21
CA GLU A 60 0.31 13.68 3.45
C GLU A 60 -0.50 12.39 3.65
N ILE A 61 -1.12 11.88 2.57
CA ILE A 61 -1.86 10.61 2.59
C ILE A 61 -0.88 9.48 2.89
N ILE A 62 0.30 9.50 2.26
CA ILE A 62 1.33 8.48 2.46
C ILE A 62 1.79 8.47 3.92
N ARG A 63 2.09 9.65 4.49
CA ARG A 63 2.49 9.78 5.90
C ARG A 63 1.42 9.27 6.86
N GLN A 64 0.14 9.59 6.63
CA GLN A 64 -0.93 9.07 7.48
C GLN A 64 -1.04 7.54 7.39
N VAL A 65 -1.01 6.99 6.17
CA VAL A 65 -1.10 5.55 5.95
C VAL A 65 0.04 4.83 6.68
N GLU A 66 1.25 5.37 6.63
CA GLU A 66 2.41 4.83 7.37
C GLU A 66 2.18 4.84 8.89
N VAL A 67 1.67 5.95 9.44
CA VAL A 67 1.36 6.07 10.87
C VAL A 67 0.28 5.08 11.28
N THR A 68 -0.86 5.07 10.59
CA THR A 68 -1.98 4.20 10.93
C THR A 68 -1.62 2.72 10.76
N TYR A 69 -0.88 2.38 9.70
CA TYR A 69 -0.36 1.03 9.51
C TYR A 69 0.52 0.60 10.68
N HIS A 70 1.48 1.44 11.08
CA HIS A 70 2.39 1.13 12.18
C HIS A 70 1.64 0.96 13.51
N GLU A 71 0.69 1.83 13.83
CA GLU A 71 -0.12 1.74 15.04
C GLU A 71 -0.98 0.47 15.08
N ARG A 72 -1.66 0.15 13.96
CA ARG A 72 -2.44 -1.08 13.84
C ARG A 72 -1.56 -2.32 13.94
N ARG A 73 -0.45 -2.37 13.20
CA ARG A 73 0.46 -3.52 13.25
C ARG A 73 1.03 -3.72 14.65
N LYS A 74 1.34 -2.64 15.37
CA LYS A 74 1.76 -2.72 16.77
C LYS A 74 0.65 -3.32 17.65
N ALA A 75 -0.59 -2.89 17.50
CA ALA A 75 -1.72 -3.41 18.26
C ALA A 75 -2.01 -4.90 17.95
N GLU A 76 -1.94 -5.30 16.68
CA GLU A 76 -2.05 -6.70 16.25
C GLU A 76 -0.97 -7.57 16.89
N VAL A 77 0.31 -7.17 16.78
CA VAL A 77 1.44 -7.92 17.33
C VAL A 77 1.30 -8.07 18.85
N GLU A 78 0.88 -7.03 19.56
CA GLU A 78 0.63 -7.13 21.01
C GLU A 78 -0.56 -8.05 21.33
N THR A 79 -1.64 -7.99 20.53
CA THR A 79 -2.81 -8.87 20.70
C THR A 79 -2.43 -10.33 20.49
N ASP A 80 -1.73 -10.64 19.39
CA ASP A 80 -1.28 -11.98 19.05
C ASP A 80 -0.27 -12.51 20.05
N LEU A 81 0.66 -11.66 20.51
CA LEU A 81 1.62 -12.01 21.56
C LEU A 81 0.92 -12.37 22.87
N ASN A 82 -0.08 -11.58 23.28
CA ASN A 82 -0.85 -11.84 24.50
C ASN A 82 -1.63 -13.15 24.40
N GLN A 83 -2.23 -13.44 23.24
CA GLN A 83 -2.92 -14.71 23.01
C GLN A 83 -1.95 -15.90 23.08
N ARG A 84 -0.84 -15.83 22.32
CA ARG A 84 0.20 -16.87 22.33
C ARG A 84 0.80 -17.07 23.72
N LEU A 85 1.00 -16.01 24.49
CA LEU A 85 1.49 -16.06 25.86
C LEU A 85 0.49 -16.71 26.82
N ALA A 86 -0.81 -16.43 26.66
CA ALA A 86 -1.86 -17.07 27.45
C ALA A 86 -1.89 -18.59 27.20
N ASP A 87 -1.85 -18.99 25.94
CA ASP A 87 -1.83 -20.41 25.53
C ASP A 87 -0.57 -21.12 26.04
N TRP A 88 0.60 -20.51 25.82
CA TRP A 88 1.87 -21.02 26.34
C TRP A 88 1.86 -21.16 27.85
N LYS A 89 1.36 -20.15 28.58
CA LYS A 89 1.31 -20.16 30.05
C LYS A 89 0.44 -21.31 30.55
N GLN A 90 -0.70 -21.56 29.90
CA GLN A 90 -1.58 -22.67 30.25
C GLN A 90 -0.86 -24.01 30.08
N SER A 91 -0.20 -24.25 28.95
CA SER A 91 0.57 -25.47 28.70
C SER A 91 1.75 -25.62 29.66
N TRP A 92 2.51 -24.54 29.88
CA TRP A 92 3.69 -24.57 30.75
C TRP A 92 3.32 -24.92 32.20
N LEU A 93 2.22 -24.36 32.72
CA LEU A 93 1.74 -24.65 34.08
C LEU A 93 1.22 -26.08 34.25
N GLN A 94 0.70 -26.69 33.19
CA GLN A 94 0.29 -28.11 33.19
C GLN A 94 1.51 -29.04 33.23
N GLU A 95 2.56 -28.70 32.47
CA GLU A 95 3.80 -29.48 32.41
C GLU A 95 4.72 -29.26 33.62
N ASN A 96 4.67 -28.07 34.23
CA ASN A 96 5.51 -27.66 35.35
C ASN A 96 4.63 -27.23 36.54
N PRO A 97 3.92 -28.16 37.20
CA PRO A 97 3.04 -27.82 38.32
C PRO A 97 3.83 -27.18 39.47
N LYS A 98 3.22 -26.20 40.14
CA LYS A 98 3.87 -25.44 41.24
C LYS A 98 4.26 -26.39 42.39
N PRO A 99 5.55 -26.48 42.75
CA PRO A 99 5.99 -27.37 43.82
C PRO A 99 5.63 -26.80 45.20
N ARG A 100 5.49 -27.69 46.19
CA ARG A 100 5.25 -27.28 47.60
C ARG A 100 6.48 -26.66 48.27
N PHE A 101 7.68 -26.99 47.78
CA PHE A 101 8.97 -26.50 48.26
C PHE A 101 9.76 -25.94 47.06
N LYS A 102 10.76 -25.07 47.29
CA LYS A 102 11.55 -24.43 46.22
C LYS A 102 10.71 -23.59 45.25
N VAL A 103 9.74 -22.86 45.79
CA VAL A 103 8.87 -21.95 45.01
C VAL A 103 9.70 -20.91 44.25
N ASP A 104 10.73 -20.35 44.87
CA ASP A 104 11.57 -19.32 44.25
C ASP A 104 12.33 -19.82 43.01
N GLU A 105 12.82 -21.07 43.03
CA GLU A 105 13.47 -21.70 41.87
C GLU A 105 12.46 -21.91 40.73
N TRP A 106 11.23 -22.32 41.06
CA TRP A 106 10.15 -22.49 40.08
C TRP A 106 9.71 -21.15 39.48
N GLU A 107 9.58 -20.09 40.30
CA GLU A 107 9.22 -18.74 39.84
C GLU A 107 10.32 -18.15 38.95
N SER A 108 11.59 -18.37 39.31
CA SER A 108 12.74 -17.98 38.50
C SER A 108 12.77 -18.71 37.15
N LYS A 109 12.48 -20.02 37.14
CA LYS A 109 12.37 -20.80 35.90
C LYS A 109 11.21 -20.30 35.03
N PHE A 110 10.04 -20.08 35.63
CA PHE A 110 8.89 -19.54 34.91
C PHE A 110 9.22 -18.20 34.25
N ALA A 111 9.83 -17.27 34.99
CA ALA A 111 10.21 -15.97 34.46
C ALA A 111 11.25 -16.06 33.32
N ALA A 112 12.24 -16.96 33.45
CA ALA A 112 13.24 -17.19 32.40
C ALA A 112 12.61 -17.77 31.12
N ASP A 113 11.79 -18.81 31.26
CA ASP A 113 11.11 -19.46 30.12
C ASP A 113 10.10 -18.50 29.47
N GLN A 114 9.38 -17.70 30.28
CA GLN A 114 8.44 -16.69 29.77
C GLN A 114 9.17 -15.62 28.95
N ASN A 115 10.30 -15.11 29.43
CA ASN A 115 11.08 -14.10 28.71
C ASN A 115 11.64 -14.67 27.39
N ALA A 116 12.13 -15.91 27.40
CA ALA A 116 12.61 -16.58 26.20
C ALA A 116 11.47 -16.76 25.18
N PHE A 117 10.30 -17.22 25.63
CA PHE A 117 9.11 -17.37 24.79
C PHE A 117 8.67 -16.03 24.19
N VAL A 118 8.57 -14.97 25.01
CA VAL A 118 8.14 -13.64 24.55
C VAL A 118 9.10 -13.09 23.50
N ALA A 119 10.42 -13.23 23.70
CA ALA A 119 11.42 -12.78 22.74
C ALA A 119 11.26 -13.50 21.39
N GLN A 120 11.16 -14.83 21.40
CA GLN A 120 10.98 -15.65 20.20
C GLN A 120 9.64 -15.38 19.49
N ALA A 121 8.55 -15.31 20.25
CA ALA A 121 7.22 -15.07 19.71
C ALA A 121 7.12 -13.68 19.07
N ARG A 122 7.68 -12.65 19.73
CA ARG A 122 7.72 -11.28 19.19
C ARG A 122 8.53 -11.22 17.89
N GLU A 123 9.70 -11.85 17.85
CA GLU A 123 10.53 -11.90 16.64
C GLU A 123 9.79 -12.57 15.47
N SER A 124 9.18 -13.74 15.70
CA SER A 124 8.36 -14.43 14.71
C SER A 124 7.24 -13.54 14.16
N LEU A 125 6.48 -12.87 15.04
CA LEU A 125 5.38 -11.99 14.64
C LEU A 125 5.88 -10.78 13.83
N THR A 126 7.03 -10.21 14.18
CA THR A 126 7.60 -9.09 13.42
C THR A 126 8.16 -9.49 12.06
N ASN A 127 8.53 -10.76 11.88
CA ASN A 127 9.05 -11.28 10.61
C ASN A 127 7.94 -11.67 9.61
N GLU A 128 6.73 -11.98 10.08
CA GLU A 128 5.58 -12.27 9.21
C GLU A 128 5.24 -11.06 8.31
N ARG A 129 5.39 -9.85 8.84
CA ARG A 129 5.06 -8.60 8.14
C ARG A 129 5.80 -7.40 8.73
N PRO A 130 6.36 -6.49 7.91
CA PRO A 130 7.17 -5.39 8.40
C PRO A 130 6.38 -4.44 9.33
N MET A 131 7.05 -3.93 10.36
CA MET A 131 6.46 -2.96 11.30
C MET A 131 6.27 -1.56 10.70
N LYS A 132 7.08 -1.21 9.70
CA LYS A 132 7.04 0.09 9.01
C LYS A 132 7.10 -0.13 7.51
N LEU A 133 6.39 0.70 6.77
CA LEU A 133 6.44 0.73 5.32
C LEU A 133 7.53 1.70 4.86
N GLY A 134 8.16 1.41 3.73
CA GLY A 134 9.04 2.37 3.05
C GLY A 134 8.22 3.28 2.13
N LEU A 135 8.66 4.52 1.91
CA LEU A 135 7.91 5.52 1.15
C LEU A 135 7.45 5.04 -0.25
N TYR A 136 8.32 4.29 -0.95
CA TYR A 136 7.99 3.72 -2.26
C TYR A 136 6.84 2.71 -2.15
N ASP A 137 6.98 1.73 -1.25
CA ASP A 137 5.97 0.70 -1.01
C ASP A 137 4.66 1.31 -0.54
N SER A 138 4.69 2.27 0.40
CA SER A 138 3.51 2.97 0.91
C SER A 138 2.67 3.56 -0.22
N ARG A 139 3.29 4.18 -1.23
CA ARG A 139 2.58 4.73 -2.39
C ARG A 139 1.91 3.63 -3.23
N GLN A 140 2.61 2.52 -3.46
CA GLN A 140 2.09 1.40 -4.24
C GLN A 140 0.96 0.66 -3.51
N LEU A 141 1.08 0.52 -2.19
CA LEU A 141 0.03 -0.05 -1.33
C LEU A 141 -1.24 0.81 -1.35
N VAL A 142 -1.10 2.14 -1.31
CA VAL A 142 -2.24 3.05 -1.48
C VAL A 142 -2.91 2.86 -2.84
N ARG A 143 -2.14 2.74 -3.93
CA ARG A 143 -2.70 2.48 -5.26
C ARG A 143 -3.46 1.16 -5.30
N ALA A 144 -2.87 0.08 -4.78
CA ALA A 144 -3.51 -1.22 -4.72
C ALA A 144 -4.81 -1.18 -3.91
N ALA A 145 -4.83 -0.47 -2.77
CA ALA A 145 -6.02 -0.29 -1.95
C ALA A 145 -7.14 0.44 -2.71
N GLN A 146 -6.79 1.52 -3.42
CA GLN A 146 -7.75 2.30 -4.21
C GLN A 146 -8.26 1.53 -5.43
N MET A 147 -7.39 0.77 -6.11
CA MET A 147 -7.78 -0.14 -7.20
C MET A 147 -8.80 -1.17 -6.72
N LEU A 148 -8.56 -1.81 -5.58
CA LEU A 148 -9.46 -2.82 -5.03
C LEU A 148 -10.81 -2.21 -4.61
N TYR A 149 -10.80 -1.04 -3.98
CA TYR A 149 -12.01 -0.37 -3.52
C TYR A 149 -12.88 0.15 -4.68
N HIS A 150 -12.24 0.71 -5.73
CA HIS A 150 -12.93 1.22 -6.92
C HIS A 150 -13.03 0.20 -8.05
N ALA A 151 -12.74 -1.08 -7.76
CA ALA A 151 -12.88 -2.16 -8.71
C ALA A 151 -14.33 -2.25 -9.22
N PRO A 152 -14.55 -2.69 -10.47
CA PRO A 152 -15.88 -2.95 -10.99
C PRO A 152 -16.68 -3.88 -10.06
N ASP A 153 -17.99 -3.64 -9.92
CA ASP A 153 -18.86 -4.44 -9.05
C ASP A 153 -18.81 -5.92 -9.45
N SER A 154 -18.30 -6.77 -8.55
CA SER A 154 -18.09 -8.20 -8.79
C SER A 154 -19.38 -8.97 -9.11
N ARG A 155 -20.55 -8.47 -8.70
CA ARG A 155 -21.86 -9.09 -9.00
C ARG A 155 -22.32 -8.82 -10.43
N ARG A 156 -21.83 -7.74 -11.04
CA ARG A 156 -22.23 -7.31 -12.39
C ARG A 156 -21.12 -7.51 -13.43
N PHE A 157 -19.87 -7.34 -13.04
CA PHE A 157 -18.67 -7.37 -13.88
C PHE A 157 -17.59 -8.24 -13.22
N TYR A 158 -17.88 -9.53 -13.05
CA TYR A 158 -17.00 -10.47 -12.33
C TYR A 158 -15.59 -10.53 -12.95
N ASP A 159 -15.50 -10.72 -14.27
CA ASP A 159 -14.20 -10.85 -14.96
C ASP A 159 -13.34 -9.58 -14.83
N GLU A 160 -13.97 -8.41 -14.89
CA GLU A 160 -13.31 -7.11 -14.71
C GLU A 160 -12.84 -6.92 -13.25
N HIS A 161 -13.64 -7.38 -12.28
CA HIS A 161 -13.25 -7.35 -10.88
C HIS A 161 -12.03 -8.25 -10.63
N ILE A 162 -12.01 -9.46 -11.20
CA ILE A 162 -10.87 -10.38 -11.10
C ILE A 162 -9.63 -9.79 -11.78
N ALA A 163 -9.78 -9.17 -12.96
CA ALA A 163 -8.66 -8.53 -13.64
C ALA A 163 -7.99 -7.42 -12.80
N VAL A 164 -8.75 -6.67 -11.99
CA VAL A 164 -8.17 -5.73 -11.01
C VAL A 164 -7.44 -6.45 -9.88
N ARG A 165 -8.00 -7.54 -9.35
CA ARG A 165 -7.40 -8.32 -8.25
C ARG A 165 -6.09 -9.01 -8.67
N ASP A 166 -6.03 -9.47 -9.90
CA ASP A 166 -4.87 -10.15 -10.49
C ASP A 166 -3.82 -9.17 -11.02
N HIS A 167 -4.09 -7.86 -11.02
CA HIS A 167 -3.13 -6.86 -11.49
C HIS A 167 -1.88 -6.85 -10.61
N GLU A 168 -0.72 -6.93 -11.26
CA GLU A 168 0.58 -6.91 -10.60
C GLU A 168 1.01 -5.49 -10.23
N ILE A 169 1.46 -5.33 -9.00
CA ILE A 169 2.03 -4.10 -8.46
C ILE A 169 3.46 -4.36 -8.04
N GLU A 170 4.37 -3.53 -8.51
CA GLU A 170 5.79 -3.57 -8.15
C GLU A 170 6.01 -2.91 -6.80
N LEU A 171 6.49 -3.70 -5.82
CA LEU A 171 7.04 -3.23 -4.56
C LEU A 171 8.57 -3.23 -4.65
N PHE A 172 9.24 -2.62 -3.67
CA PHE A 172 10.69 -2.45 -3.69
C PHE A 172 11.48 -3.77 -3.80
N ASN A 173 10.98 -4.85 -3.19
CA ASN A 173 11.66 -6.15 -3.11
C ASN A 173 10.95 -7.29 -3.86
N GLU A 174 9.74 -7.07 -4.36
CA GLU A 174 8.88 -8.12 -4.92
C GLU A 174 7.79 -7.53 -5.80
N THR A 175 7.22 -8.35 -6.69
CA THR A 175 6.00 -8.02 -7.43
C THR A 175 4.88 -8.90 -6.89
N LEU A 176 3.76 -8.29 -6.51
CA LEU A 176 2.60 -8.98 -5.95
C LEU A 176 1.33 -8.53 -6.67
N THR A 177 0.33 -9.41 -6.75
CA THR A 177 -1.00 -9.01 -7.24
C THR A 177 -1.73 -8.16 -6.20
N VAL A 178 -2.71 -7.36 -6.63
CA VAL A 178 -3.56 -6.58 -5.70
C VAL A 178 -4.20 -7.48 -4.63
N GLU A 179 -4.62 -8.70 -4.99
CA GLU A 179 -5.13 -9.70 -4.02
C GLU A 179 -4.05 -10.13 -3.01
N GLN A 180 -2.85 -10.49 -3.48
CA GLN A 180 -1.76 -10.88 -2.59
C GLN A 180 -1.35 -9.75 -1.64
N ILE A 181 -1.36 -8.50 -2.13
CA ILE A 181 -1.11 -7.33 -1.32
C ILE A 181 -2.22 -7.14 -0.28
N GLN A 182 -3.50 -7.27 -0.68
CA GLN A 182 -4.62 -7.25 0.25
C GLN A 182 -4.46 -8.29 1.36
N ASP A 183 -4.05 -9.52 1.03
CA ASP A 183 -3.93 -10.58 2.01
C ASP A 183 -2.75 -10.38 2.96
N LYS A 184 -1.59 -9.96 2.42
CA LYS A 184 -0.35 -9.73 3.17
C LYS A 184 -0.44 -8.45 4.02
N TYR A 185 -0.83 -7.34 3.42
CA TYR A 185 -0.80 -6.02 4.05
C TYR A 185 -2.14 -5.56 4.63
N LYS A 186 -3.23 -6.32 4.41
CA LYS A 186 -4.60 -5.97 4.86
C LYS A 186 -5.04 -4.60 4.34
N LEU A 187 -5.04 -4.41 3.02
CA LEU A 187 -5.30 -3.11 2.37
C LEU A 187 -6.65 -2.48 2.76
N PHE A 188 -7.68 -3.26 3.08
CA PHE A 188 -8.97 -2.76 3.57
C PHE A 188 -8.83 -1.90 4.83
N ASP A 189 -7.89 -2.24 5.71
CA ASP A 189 -7.58 -1.47 6.92
C ASP A 189 -6.84 -0.17 6.61
N MET A 190 -6.03 -0.17 5.55
CA MET A 190 -5.39 1.03 5.03
C MET A 190 -6.40 1.97 4.35
N HIS A 191 -7.43 1.43 3.70
CA HIS A 191 -8.49 2.23 3.08
C HIS A 191 -9.24 3.08 4.11
N TYR A 192 -9.66 2.48 5.22
CA TYR A 192 -10.29 3.24 6.32
C TYR A 192 -9.36 4.28 6.95
N ALA A 193 -8.05 4.00 6.99
CA ALA A 193 -7.07 4.99 7.45
C ALA A 193 -7.03 6.22 6.52
N MET A 194 -7.15 6.03 5.21
CA MET A 194 -7.20 7.11 4.23
C MET A 194 -8.48 7.95 4.35
N GLU A 195 -9.64 7.32 4.59
CA GLU A 195 -10.90 8.04 4.78
C GLU A 195 -10.87 8.97 6.01
N SER A 196 -10.13 8.60 7.07
CA SER A 196 -10.04 9.41 8.29
C SER A 196 -9.27 10.73 8.15
N VAL A 197 -8.50 10.92 7.06
CA VAL A 197 -7.75 12.16 6.77
C VAL A 197 -8.66 13.26 6.25
N PHE A 198 -9.75 12.86 5.60
CA PHE A 198 -10.71 13.77 4.97
C PHE A 198 -12.06 13.54 5.65
N GLU A 199 -12.29 14.18 6.81
CA GLU A 199 -13.65 14.31 7.38
C GLU A 199 -14.65 14.88 6.35
N ASP A 200 -14.12 15.59 5.34
CA ASP A 200 -14.83 16.09 4.17
C ASP A 200 -14.21 15.53 2.87
N ASN A 201 -14.34 14.21 2.67
CA ASN A 201 -13.96 13.49 1.44
C ASN A 201 -14.88 13.82 0.24
N THR A 202 -15.25 15.09 0.08
CA THR A 202 -15.89 15.51 -1.16
C THR A 202 -14.84 15.50 -2.26
N GLU A 203 -15.12 14.72 -3.30
CA GLU A 203 -14.58 14.76 -4.66
C GLU A 203 -14.06 16.14 -5.08
N LYS A 204 -14.71 17.21 -4.63
CA LYS A 204 -14.29 18.60 -4.80
C LYS A 204 -12.86 18.90 -4.34
N GLN A 205 -12.37 18.42 -3.19
CA GLN A 205 -11.00 18.74 -2.74
C GLN A 205 -9.91 17.90 -3.42
N ILE A 206 -10.20 16.62 -3.69
CA ILE A 206 -9.27 15.75 -4.44
C ILE A 206 -9.21 16.20 -5.91
N LEU A 207 -10.36 16.53 -6.52
CA LEU A 207 -10.41 17.12 -7.85
C LEU A 207 -9.90 18.57 -7.89
N GLU A 208 -10.06 19.38 -6.85
CA GLU A 208 -9.44 20.72 -6.77
C GLU A 208 -7.92 20.60 -6.65
N GLY A 209 -7.41 19.62 -5.89
CA GLY A 209 -5.99 19.28 -5.85
C GLY A 209 -5.48 18.88 -7.24
N ILE A 210 -6.16 17.95 -7.92
CA ILE A 210 -5.80 17.48 -9.27
C ILE A 210 -5.95 18.60 -10.32
N ASN A 211 -7.00 19.43 -10.24
CA ASN A 211 -7.21 20.57 -11.15
C ASN A 211 -6.21 21.71 -10.90
N SER A 212 -5.76 21.91 -9.66
CA SER A 212 -4.71 22.89 -9.34
C SER A 212 -3.36 22.45 -9.91
N LEU A 213 -3.06 21.15 -9.86
CA LEU A 213 -1.85 20.57 -10.46
C LEU A 213 -1.87 20.62 -11.98
N ASN A 214 -3.02 20.33 -12.61
CA ASN A 214 -3.19 20.47 -14.06
C ASN A 214 -3.08 21.93 -14.51
N ARG A 215 -3.65 22.90 -13.77
CA ARG A 215 -3.47 24.33 -14.08
C ARG A 215 -2.01 24.77 -13.95
N ASN A 216 -1.29 24.31 -12.94
CA ASN A 216 0.13 24.62 -12.78
C ASN A 216 0.97 24.02 -13.92
N MET A 217 0.62 22.84 -14.41
CA MET A 217 1.25 22.23 -15.59
C MET A 217 0.94 22.99 -16.88
N THR A 218 -0.29 23.49 -17.06
CA THR A 218 -0.65 24.32 -18.22
C THR A 218 0.11 25.66 -18.20
N VAL A 219 0.18 26.32 -17.05
CA VAL A 219 0.93 27.58 -16.89
C VAL A 219 2.43 27.38 -17.14
N LEU A 220 3.02 26.30 -16.61
CA LEU A 220 4.43 25.96 -16.89
C LEU A 220 4.67 25.64 -18.37
N SER A 221 3.70 25.03 -19.06
CA SER A 221 3.80 24.76 -20.49
C SER A 221 3.70 26.03 -21.35
N GLU A 222 2.88 27.01 -20.95
CA GLU A 222 2.77 28.31 -21.60
C GLU A 222 4.03 29.16 -21.37
N ASP A 223 4.55 29.20 -20.13
CA ASP A 223 5.80 29.90 -19.81
C ASP A 223 7.00 29.34 -20.59
N VAL A 224 7.09 28.01 -20.78
CA VAL A 224 8.16 27.39 -21.56
C VAL A 224 8.02 27.67 -23.06
N ILE A 225 6.79 27.78 -23.58
CA ILE A 225 6.54 28.14 -24.99
C ILE A 225 6.90 29.61 -25.24
N ASP A 226 6.51 30.52 -24.35
CA ASP A 226 6.82 31.95 -24.47
C ASP A 226 8.33 32.22 -24.26
N SER A 227 8.97 31.54 -23.30
CA SER A 227 10.44 31.59 -23.11
C SER A 227 11.23 31.17 -24.35
N ARG A 228 10.71 30.18 -25.10
CA ARG A 228 11.33 29.73 -26.36
C ARG A 228 11.05 30.66 -27.53
N ARG A 229 9.96 31.42 -27.47
CA ARG A 229 9.59 32.41 -28.50
C ARG A 229 10.46 33.67 -28.40
N ASP A 230 10.76 34.08 -27.17
CA ASP A 230 11.63 35.24 -26.90
C ASP A 230 13.12 34.93 -27.12
N ALA A 231 13.53 33.66 -27.13
CA ALA A 231 14.91 33.25 -27.44
C ALA A 231 15.22 33.14 -28.94
N VAL A 232 14.22 33.34 -29.83
CA VAL A 232 14.33 33.19 -31.28
C VAL A 232 14.22 34.54 -32.03
N LEU A 233 14.03 35.65 -31.31
CA LEU A 233 14.14 37.03 -31.82
C LEU A 233 15.46 37.67 -31.38
#